data_AF-A0A364N9R6-F1
#
_entry.id   AF-A0A364N9R6-F1
#
_cell.length_a   1.000
_cell.length_b   1.000
_cell.length_c   1.000
_cell.angle_alpha   90.00
_cell.angle_beta   90.00
_cell.angle_gamma   90.00
#
_symmetry.space_group_name_H-M   'P 1'
#
loop_
_entity.id
_entity.type
_entity.pdbx_description
1 polymer ?
#
loop_
_entity_poly.entity_id
_entity_poly.type
_entity_poly.pdbx_seq_one_letter_code
_entity_poly.pdbx_strand_id
1 'polypeptide(L)'
;MDAPMNDVWSDIDDSSMPSPRSSALSFDAPSTGPPSTLTQRQNSLVSIYSLHSSHVIDLMNIIVDLEIAVRRERDEPGLQCLRDELVKAQVDLAMHREGKRKKERQIGKEEERLKKVLGDGKAEDRRVARSQLDEIAYYMGSGRASGCLR
;
A
#
# COMPACT_ATOMS: atom_id res chain seq x y z
N MET A 1 -29.39 -73.37 -26.29
CA MET A 1 -28.10 -72.71 -26.05
C MET A 1 -28.42 -71.31 -25.56
N ASP A 2 -28.68 -71.26 -24.26
CA ASP A 2 -28.26 -70.24 -23.27
C ASP A 2 -28.53 -68.76 -23.50
N ALA A 3 -29.40 -68.22 -22.64
CA ALA A 3 -29.14 -66.97 -21.92
C ALA A 3 -28.27 -67.32 -20.68
N PRO A 4 -27.49 -66.41 -20.07
CA PRO A 4 -28.09 -65.28 -19.34
C PRO A 4 -27.28 -63.97 -19.28
N MET A 5 -27.98 -62.94 -18.79
CA MET A 5 -27.44 -61.74 -18.14
C MET A 5 -26.40 -62.08 -17.06
N ASN A 6 -25.36 -61.26 -16.94
CA ASN A 6 -24.37 -61.08 -15.85
C ASN A 6 -23.56 -59.81 -16.24
N ASP A 7 -23.03 -58.89 -15.45
CA ASP A 7 -23.05 -58.49 -14.04
C ASP A 7 -22.52 -57.03 -14.11
N VAL A 8 -23.20 -56.02 -13.57
CA VAL A 8 -23.05 -55.56 -12.19
C VAL A 8 -21.58 -55.54 -11.68
N TRP A 9 -21.02 -54.32 -11.65
CA TRP A 9 -20.04 -53.76 -10.71
C TRP A 9 -18.70 -54.50 -10.43
N SER A 10 -17.61 -53.86 -10.86
CA SER A 10 -16.31 -53.83 -10.16
C SER A 10 -15.64 -52.50 -10.57
N ASP A 11 -15.81 -51.41 -9.83
CA ASP A 11 -15.00 -51.00 -8.67
C ASP A 11 -13.48 -51.05 -8.93
N ILE A 12 -12.86 -49.88 -9.19
CA ILE A 12 -11.94 -49.18 -8.28
C ILE A 12 -11.21 -48.03 -9.02
N ASP A 13 -11.35 -46.85 -8.40
CA ASP A 13 -10.54 -45.62 -8.42
C ASP A 13 -9.29 -45.49 -9.31
N ASP A 14 -9.23 -44.40 -10.08
CA ASP A 14 -8.10 -43.47 -9.94
C ASP A 14 -8.52 -42.02 -10.23
N SER A 15 -8.55 -41.26 -9.15
CA SER A 15 -8.34 -39.82 -9.03
C SER A 15 -7.69 -39.15 -10.25
N SER A 16 -8.36 -38.15 -10.84
CA SER A 16 -7.74 -36.83 -11.10
C SER A 16 -8.73 -35.85 -11.73
N MET A 17 -9.15 -34.89 -10.90
CA MET A 17 -9.64 -33.59 -11.33
C MET A 17 -8.60 -32.92 -12.25
N PRO A 18 -8.94 -32.49 -13.48
CA PRO A 18 -8.11 -31.54 -14.19
C PRO A 18 -8.44 -30.14 -13.66
N SER A 19 -7.73 -29.71 -12.62
CA SER A 19 -7.51 -28.29 -12.36
C SER A 19 -6.00 -28.12 -12.17
N PRO A 20 -5.35 -27.33 -13.05
CA PRO A 20 -5.26 -25.93 -12.71
C PRO A 20 -5.39 -25.04 -13.96
N ARG A 21 -6.42 -24.19 -13.99
CA ARG A 21 -6.24 -22.90 -14.66
C ARG A 21 -5.36 -22.05 -13.75
N SER A 22 -4.06 -22.16 -13.95
CA SER A 22 -3.07 -21.19 -13.49
C SER A 22 -3.45 -19.83 -14.06
N SER A 23 -4.22 -19.06 -13.29
CA SER A 23 -4.24 -17.61 -13.43
C SER A 23 -2.89 -17.11 -12.95
N ALA A 24 -1.89 -17.19 -13.81
CA ALA A 24 -0.68 -16.40 -13.68
C ALA A 24 -1.11 -14.93 -13.81
N LEU A 25 -1.48 -14.32 -12.68
CA LEU A 25 -1.48 -12.87 -12.56
C LEU A 25 -0.02 -12.45 -12.57
N SER A 26 0.55 -12.41 -13.78
CA SER A 26 1.73 -11.62 -14.08
C SER A 26 1.32 -10.15 -13.91
N PHE A 27 1.50 -9.63 -12.70
CA PHE A 27 1.62 -8.21 -12.47
C PHE A 27 3.11 -7.84 -12.45
N ASP A 28 3.83 -8.17 -13.53
CA ASP A 28 5.04 -7.44 -13.87
C ASP A 28 4.68 -6.43 -14.95
N ALA A 29 4.03 -5.34 -14.53
CA ALA A 29 4.18 -4.11 -15.29
C ALA A 29 5.65 -3.71 -15.14
N PRO A 30 6.44 -3.61 -16.23
CA PRO A 30 7.76 -3.02 -16.13
C PRO A 30 7.55 -1.58 -15.67
N SER A 31 8.09 -1.25 -14.50
CA SER A 31 8.27 0.14 -14.12
C SER A 31 9.01 0.82 -15.27
N THR A 32 8.33 1.66 -16.04
CA THR A 32 8.91 2.45 -17.13
C THR A 32 9.77 3.61 -16.61
N GLY A 33 10.01 3.64 -15.29
CA GLY A 33 10.95 4.56 -14.66
C GLY A 33 12.39 4.04 -14.77
N PRO A 34 13.39 4.94 -14.72
CA PRO A 34 14.76 4.53 -14.52
C PRO A 34 14.86 3.63 -13.27
N PRO A 35 15.76 2.64 -13.26
CA PRO A 35 15.94 1.76 -12.10
C PRO A 35 16.22 2.61 -10.85
N SER A 36 15.45 2.35 -9.80
CA SER A 36 15.60 3.05 -8.53
C SER A 36 17.04 2.91 -8.01
N THR A 37 17.62 4.01 -7.58
CA THR A 37 18.94 4.04 -6.95
C THR A 37 18.87 3.73 -5.45
N LEU A 38 17.65 3.66 -4.91
CA LEU A 38 17.39 3.32 -3.52
C LEU A 38 17.70 1.85 -3.24
N THR A 39 18.34 1.62 -2.10
CA THR A 39 18.43 0.30 -1.52
C THR A 39 17.03 -0.24 -1.20
N GLN A 40 16.88 -1.57 -1.10
CA GLN A 40 15.61 -2.20 -0.73
C GLN A 40 15.00 -1.60 0.55
N ARG A 41 15.85 -1.35 1.57
CA ARG A 41 15.40 -0.73 2.82
C ARG A 41 14.89 0.69 2.63
N GLN A 42 15.59 1.51 1.85
CA GLN A 42 15.16 2.88 1.53
C GLN A 42 13.84 2.87 0.76
N ASN A 43 13.71 1.99 -0.23
CA ASN A 43 12.46 1.78 -0.95
C ASN A 43 11.32 1.41 0.00
N SER A 44 11.51 0.45 0.90
CA SER A 44 10.48 0.11 1.90
C SER A 44 10.10 1.29 2.80
N LEU A 45 11.06 2.12 3.22
CA LEU A 45 10.76 3.29 4.06
C LEU A 45 9.88 4.30 3.32
N VAL A 46 10.26 4.62 2.08
CA VAL A 46 9.58 5.60 1.25
C VAL A 46 8.20 5.11 0.79
N SER A 47 8.07 3.82 0.45
CA SER A 47 6.77 3.24 0.09
C SER A 47 5.79 3.28 1.26
N ILE A 48 6.23 2.92 2.48
CA ILE A 48 5.36 2.97 3.66
C ILE A 48 5.02 4.42 4.04
N TYR A 49 5.97 5.35 3.89
CA TYR A 49 5.68 6.78 4.05
C TYR A 49 4.58 7.23 3.09
N SER A 50 4.72 6.88 1.80
CA SER A 50 3.78 7.26 0.75
C SER A 50 2.39 6.68 1.00
N LEU A 51 2.31 5.42 1.44
CA LEU A 51 1.07 4.77 1.88
C LEU A 51 0.38 5.57 2.99
N HIS A 52 1.08 5.87 4.09
CA HIS A 52 0.50 6.68 5.16
C HIS A 52 0.10 8.08 4.69
N SER A 53 0.89 8.70 3.80
CA SER A 53 0.56 10.03 3.28
C SER A 53 -0.70 10.02 2.42
N SER A 54 -0.92 8.99 1.59
CA SER A 54 -2.15 8.84 0.79
C SER A 54 -3.36 8.68 1.72
N HIS A 55 -3.30 7.73 2.65
CA HIS A 55 -4.40 7.50 3.60
C HIS A 55 -4.73 8.73 4.44
N VAL A 56 -3.75 9.55 4.82
CA VAL A 56 -4.01 10.81 5.53
C VAL A 56 -4.86 11.75 4.68
N ILE A 57 -4.56 11.87 3.38
CA ILE A 57 -5.32 12.72 2.46
C ILE A 57 -6.74 12.16 2.27
N ASP A 58 -6.83 10.86 1.97
CA ASP A 58 -8.10 10.18 1.72
C ASP A 58 -9.04 10.26 2.93
N LEU A 59 -8.52 10.00 4.14
CA LEU A 59 -9.30 10.06 5.37
C LEU A 59 -9.72 11.49 5.73
N MET A 60 -8.89 12.50 5.42
CA MET A 60 -9.31 13.90 5.62
C MET A 60 -10.52 14.25 4.74
N ASN A 61 -10.56 13.76 3.50
CA ASN A 61 -11.70 13.97 2.61
C ASN A 61 -12.94 13.20 3.10
N ILE A 62 -12.78 11.92 3.46
CA ILE A 62 -13.87 11.09 4.01
C ILE A 62 -14.48 11.73 5.26
N ILE A 63 -13.66 12.28 6.16
CA ILE A 63 -14.14 12.97 7.37
C ILE A 63 -15.01 14.17 7.00
N VAL A 64 -14.60 14.99 6.04
CA VAL A 64 -15.39 16.14 5.58
C VAL A 64 -16.73 15.68 4.98
N ASP A 65 -16.72 14.64 4.15
CA ASP A 65 -17.93 14.06 3.56
C ASP A 65 -18.89 13.54 4.64
N LEU A 66 -18.37 12.82 5.64
CA LEU A 66 -19.14 12.30 6.75
C LEU A 66 -19.72 13.43 7.62
N GLU A 67 -18.96 14.48 7.90
CA GLU A 67 -19.47 15.65 8.63
C GLU A 67 -20.62 16.34 7.89
N ILE A 68 -20.55 16.42 6.56
CA ILE A 68 -21.65 16.94 5.73
C ILE A 68 -22.86 16.01 5.80
N ALA A 69 -22.66 14.70 5.69
CA ALA A 69 -23.72 13.70 5.77
C ALA A 69 -24.44 13.74 7.14
N VAL A 70 -23.70 13.77 8.24
CA VAL A 70 -24.22 13.88 9.62
C VAL A 70 -25.12 15.11 9.79
N ARG A 71 -24.76 16.25 9.16
CA ARG A 71 -25.57 17.48 9.24
C ARG A 71 -26.87 17.41 8.43
N ARG A 72 -26.93 16.54 7.42
CA ARG A 72 -28.07 16.41 6.50
C ARG A 72 -29.03 15.30 6.92
N GLU A 73 -28.52 14.27 7.59
CA GLU A 73 -29.31 13.13 8.03
C GLU A 73 -30.39 13.54 9.04
N ARG A 74 -31.57 12.94 8.91
CA ARG A 74 -32.75 13.21 9.74
C ARG A 74 -33.23 11.96 10.47
N ASP A 75 -32.86 10.78 9.99
CA ASP A 75 -33.16 9.51 10.63
C ASP A 75 -32.14 9.20 11.74
N GLU A 76 -32.62 8.91 12.96
CA GLU A 76 -31.74 8.70 14.12
C GLU A 76 -30.84 7.45 13.98
N PRO A 77 -31.34 6.29 13.52
CA PRO A 77 -30.49 5.15 13.17
C PRO A 77 -29.40 5.51 12.14
N GLY A 78 -29.77 6.16 11.03
CA GLY A 78 -28.81 6.61 10.02
C GLY A 78 -27.77 7.57 10.59
N LEU A 79 -28.19 8.51 11.45
CA LEU A 79 -27.31 9.46 12.10
C LEU A 79 -26.30 8.79 13.03
N GLN A 80 -26.73 7.76 13.78
CA GLN A 80 -25.83 7.02 14.65
C GLN A 80 -24.78 6.24 13.85
N CYS A 81 -25.18 5.59 12.75
CA CYS A 81 -24.23 4.91 11.86
C CYS A 81 -23.17 5.89 11.30
N LEU A 82 -23.58 7.07 10.82
CA LEU A 82 -22.66 8.08 10.31
C LEU A 82 -21.71 8.62 11.39
N ARG A 83 -22.18 8.77 12.63
CA ARG A 83 -21.33 9.17 13.77
C ARG A 83 -20.27 8.11 14.08
N ASP A 84 -20.65 6.83 14.07
CA ASP A 84 -19.72 5.73 14.34
C ASP A 84 -18.65 5.64 13.24
N GLU A 85 -19.04 5.82 11.97
CA GLU A 85 -18.11 5.90 10.84
C GLU A 85 -17.17 7.11 10.94
N LEU A 86 -17.69 8.27 11.34
CA LEU A 86 -16.88 9.48 11.54
C LEU A 86 -15.82 9.27 12.63
N VAL A 87 -16.21 8.67 13.77
CA VAL A 87 -15.27 8.34 14.85
C VAL A 87 -14.20 7.38 14.35
N LYS A 88 -14.59 6.33 13.61
CA LYS A 88 -13.65 5.37 13.03
C LYS A 88 -12.65 6.05 12.10
N ALA A 89 -13.13 6.90 11.18
CA ALA A 89 -12.27 7.63 10.24
C ALA A 89 -11.29 8.57 10.97
N GLN A 90 -11.72 9.21 12.05
CA GLN A 90 -10.85 10.05 12.89
C GLN A 90 -9.75 9.25 13.61
N VAL A 91 -10.09 8.07 14.14
CA VAL A 91 -9.12 7.15 14.76
C VAL A 91 -8.09 6.67 13.74
N ASP A 92 -8.55 6.23 12.57
CA ASP A 92 -7.69 5.78 11.47
C ASP A 92 -6.77 6.92 11.00
N LEU A 93 -7.29 8.14 10.89
CA LEU A 93 -6.49 9.32 10.52
C LEU A 93 -5.37 9.57 11.53
N ALA A 94 -5.66 9.47 12.83
CA ALA A 94 -4.66 9.64 13.87
C ALA A 94 -3.55 8.58 13.77
N MET A 95 -3.93 7.33 13.52
CA MET A 95 -3.02 6.19 13.34
C MET A 95 -2.12 6.38 12.11
N HIS A 96 -2.67 6.76 10.95
CA HIS A 96 -1.87 7.02 9.75
C HIS A 96 -0.97 8.26 9.90
N ARG A 97 -1.42 9.32 10.60
CA ARG A 97 -0.57 10.48 10.92
C ARG A 97 0.63 10.10 11.78
N GLU A 98 0.45 9.26 12.80
CA GLU A 98 1.58 8.78 13.60
C GLU A 98 2.50 7.85 12.81
N GLY A 99 1.94 6.94 12.00
CA GLY A 99 2.70 6.10 11.08
C GLY A 99 3.58 6.93 10.14
N LYS A 100 3.01 7.98 9.54
CA LYS A 100 3.73 8.96 8.71
C LYS A 100 4.89 9.60 9.47
N ARG A 101 4.64 10.19 10.66
CA ARG A 101 5.70 10.82 11.49
C ARG A 101 6.80 9.85 11.88
N LYS A 102 6.46 8.59 12.18
CA LYS A 102 7.45 7.56 12.49
C LYS A 102 8.35 7.28 11.29
N LYS A 103 7.79 7.23 10.08
CA LYS A 103 8.55 7.02 8.84
C LYS A 103 9.40 8.24 8.47
N GLU A 104 8.88 9.46 8.63
CA GLU A 104 9.65 10.70 8.46
C GLU A 104 10.92 10.70 9.34
N ARG A 105 10.80 10.31 10.61
CA ARG A 105 11.96 10.18 11.50
C ARG A 105 12.96 9.12 11.04
N GLN A 106 12.48 7.99 10.52
CA GLN A 106 13.35 6.92 10.01
C GLN A 106 14.08 7.33 8.73
N ILE A 107 13.38 8.05 7.84
CA ILE A 107 13.93 8.60 6.60
C ILE A 107 14.96 9.68 6.94
N GLY A 108 14.67 10.59 7.89
CA GLY A 108 15.63 11.61 8.33
C GLY A 108 16.96 11.02 8.82
N LYS A 109 16.93 9.93 9.59
CA LYS A 109 18.15 9.20 10.00
C LYS A 109 18.90 8.60 8.81
N GLU A 110 18.18 8.12 7.82
CA GLU A 110 18.77 7.57 6.59
C GLU A 110 19.42 8.68 5.75
N GLU A 111 18.77 9.84 5.63
CA GLU A 111 19.32 11.02 4.99
C GLU A 111 20.60 11.51 5.69
N GLU A 112 20.61 11.54 7.02
CA GLU A 112 21.82 11.87 7.80
C GLU A 112 22.96 10.89 7.52
N ARG A 113 22.66 9.58 7.44
CA ARG A 113 23.65 8.56 7.07
C ARG A 113 24.22 8.83 5.67
N LEU A 114 23.37 9.13 4.69
CA LEU A 114 23.79 9.44 3.32
C LEU A 114 24.60 10.74 3.23
N LYS A 115 24.25 11.77 4.01
CA LYS A 115 25.00 13.02 4.09
C LYS A 115 26.42 12.81 4.64
N LYS A 116 26.62 11.87 5.57
CA LYS A 116 27.97 11.48 6.02
C LYS A 116 28.79 10.84 4.89
N VAL A 117 28.16 9.96 4.10
CA VAL A 117 28.81 9.37 2.91
C VAL A 117 29.21 10.46 1.90
N LEU A 118 28.40 11.51 1.74
CA LEU A 118 28.76 12.66 0.89
C LEU A 118 30.02 13.40 1.36
N GLY A 119 30.26 13.47 2.67
CA GLY A 119 31.45 14.11 3.25
C GLY A 119 32.70 13.22 3.19
N ASP A 120 32.57 11.98 3.62
CA ASP A 120 33.72 11.11 3.93
C ASP A 120 33.97 10.01 2.89
N GLY A 121 33.00 9.76 1.99
CA GLY A 121 33.03 8.66 1.03
C GLY A 121 33.91 8.90 -0.20
N LYS A 122 34.19 7.83 -0.95
CA LYS A 122 34.89 7.92 -2.25
C LYS A 122 33.99 8.55 -3.31
N ALA A 123 34.57 8.99 -4.43
CA ALA A 123 33.82 9.69 -5.49
C ALA A 123 32.56 8.93 -5.96
N GLU A 124 32.67 7.61 -6.17
CA GLU A 124 31.54 6.78 -6.56
C GLU A 124 30.46 6.67 -5.46
N ASP A 125 30.88 6.44 -4.21
CA ASP A 125 29.96 6.37 -3.08
C ASP A 125 29.19 7.68 -2.90
N ARG A 126 29.87 8.82 -3.08
CA ARG A 126 29.24 10.15 -3.04
C ARG A 126 28.22 10.33 -4.16
N ARG A 127 28.51 9.85 -5.37
CA ARG A 127 27.58 9.92 -6.51
C ARG A 127 26.32 9.10 -6.23
N VAL A 128 26.47 7.87 -5.73
CA VAL A 128 25.33 7.01 -5.36
C VAL A 128 24.52 7.63 -4.21
N ALA A 129 25.18 8.11 -3.15
CA ALA A 129 24.51 8.73 -2.02
C ALA A 129 23.73 10.00 -2.40
N ARG A 130 24.25 10.79 -3.35
CA ARG A 130 23.54 11.95 -3.89
C ARG A 130 22.28 11.54 -4.64
N SER A 131 22.40 10.56 -5.55
CA SER A 131 21.25 10.03 -6.29
C SER A 131 20.16 9.48 -5.36
N GLN A 132 20.56 8.76 -4.30
CA GLN A 132 19.63 8.25 -3.29
C GLN A 132 18.93 9.38 -2.52
N LEU A 133 19.64 10.44 -2.15
CA LEU A 133 19.06 11.60 -1.48
C LEU A 133 18.06 12.33 -2.38
N ASP A 134 18.40 12.54 -3.66
CA ASP A 134 17.53 13.21 -4.62
C ASP A 134 16.23 12.39 -4.84
N GLU A 135 16.36 11.07 -4.95
CA GLU A 135 15.21 10.17 -5.11
C GLU A 135 14.34 10.11 -3.84
N ILE A 136 14.92 10.05 -2.64
CA ILE A 136 14.17 10.18 -1.38
C ILE A 136 13.40 11.50 -1.35
N ALA A 137 14.07 12.61 -1.69
CA ALA A 137 13.44 13.94 -1.68
C ALA A 137 12.27 14.04 -2.67
N TYR A 138 12.38 13.42 -3.84
CA TYR A 138 11.31 13.35 -4.82
C TYR A 138 10.04 12.70 -4.24
N TYR A 139 10.16 11.52 -3.63
CA TYR A 139 8.99 10.83 -3.06
C TYR A 139 8.42 11.54 -1.84
N MET A 140 9.29 12.12 -0.98
CA MET A 140 8.85 12.91 0.17
C MET A 140 8.17 14.22 -0.24
N GLY A 141 8.55 14.78 -1.39
CA GLY A 141 7.97 16.01 -1.96
C GLY A 141 6.66 15.79 -2.70
N SER A 142 6.48 14.65 -3.37
CA SER A 142 5.26 14.32 -4.15
C SER A 142 4.00 14.31 -3.29
N GLY A 143 4.10 14.04 -1.99
CA GLY A 143 2.97 14.07 -1.06
C GLY A 143 2.42 15.47 -0.74
N ARG A 144 3.08 16.55 -1.20
CA ARG A 144 2.64 17.93 -0.93
C ARG A 144 1.66 18.49 -1.97
N ALA A 145 1.56 17.89 -3.15
CA ALA A 145 0.88 18.48 -4.30
C ALA A 145 -0.61 18.12 -4.46
N SER A 146 -1.12 17.10 -3.75
CA SER A 146 -2.51 16.64 -3.93
C SER A 146 -3.35 16.94 -2.69
N GLY A 147 -3.71 18.21 -2.52
CA GLY A 147 -4.75 18.62 -1.59
C GLY A 147 -6.02 18.93 -2.37
N CYS A 148 -7.01 18.04 -2.36
CA CYS A 148 -8.36 18.42 -2.76
C CYS A 148 -9.26 18.36 -1.54
N LEU A 149 -9.49 19.54 -0.94
CA LEU A 149 -10.52 19.82 0.06
C LEU A 149 -11.82 20.17 -0.69
N ARG A 150 -12.37 19.20 -1.44
CA ARG A 150 -13.62 19.41 -2.18
C ARG A 150 -14.82 19.21 -1.28
#